data_AF-A0A6G0KJV5-F1
#
_entry.id   AF-A0A6G0KJV5-F1
#
_cell.length_a   1.000
_cell.length_b   1.000
_cell.length_c   1.000
_cell.angle_alpha   90.00
_cell.angle_beta   90.00
_cell.angle_gamma   90.00
#
_symmetry.space_group_name_H-M   'P 1'
#
loop_
_entity.id
_entity.type
_entity.pdbx_description
1 polymer ?
#
loop_
_entity_poly.entity_id
_entity_poly.type
_entity_poly.pdbx_seq_one_letter_code
_entity_poly.pdbx_strand_id
1 'polypeptide(L)'
;MARFNMKELGTVNYLLGLQLEYKPERHVIFRQTKYVQDIMQKFHMDAAYPVSIPMTTDAVKLIPATEDEQKGDERLPYRSLVGCLQYLVSGSRPVLATAIRILSKFLNKYSAVHWRAAKRVLRYLIGSQDMGLHYDLVEARKSEKLHIEVYTDANFASEGGDMKSVSGFTVYCNGQLISAKSWKQVIIAESTCEAELIAANTGAHDAVWLEQLVDELQLPRVATELYCDSSSARELMKHDGKQRRTKQLRIKDLKIREYVAENGMVVKPVASKENVADMLTKPLPVETFRRHRAQLEVRASGSAAMSGADESSWHEKKAE
;
A
#
# COMPACT_ATOMS: atom_id res chain seq x y z
N MET A 1 -7.37 -41.57 -20.28
CA MET A 1 -7.83 -40.34 -19.59
C MET A 1 -7.68 -40.56 -18.10
N ALA A 2 -6.73 -39.89 -17.44
CA ALA A 2 -6.60 -39.96 -15.99
C ALA A 2 -7.80 -39.21 -15.36
N ARG A 3 -8.65 -39.93 -14.62
CA ARG A 3 -9.72 -39.34 -13.81
C ARG A 3 -9.11 -38.98 -12.46
N PHE A 4 -8.94 -37.70 -12.19
CA PHE A 4 -8.49 -37.22 -10.90
C PHE A 4 -9.66 -37.28 -9.91
N ASN A 5 -9.46 -37.97 -8.78
CA ASN A 5 -10.40 -37.93 -7.66
C ASN A 5 -10.25 -36.57 -6.95
N MET A 6 -11.23 -35.68 -7.15
CA MET A 6 -11.32 -34.41 -6.41
C MET A 6 -12.42 -34.51 -5.34
N LYS A 7 -12.11 -34.01 -4.15
CA LYS A 7 -13.07 -33.89 -3.04
C LYS A 7 -13.53 -32.44 -2.95
N GLU A 8 -14.83 -32.22 -3.06
CA GLU A 8 -15.44 -30.91 -2.84
C GLU A 8 -15.53 -30.64 -1.33
N LEU A 9 -14.90 -29.54 -0.88
CA LEU A 9 -14.84 -29.16 0.54
C LEU A 9 -15.85 -28.06 0.91
N GLY A 10 -16.77 -27.72 0.00
CA GLY A 10 -17.72 -26.63 0.14
C GLY A 10 -17.08 -25.25 -0.05
N THR A 11 -17.75 -24.20 0.44
CA THR A 11 -17.30 -22.81 0.30
C THR A 11 -16.01 -22.56 1.08
N VAL A 12 -15.04 -21.93 0.42
CA VAL A 12 -13.76 -21.56 1.04
C VAL A 12 -13.97 -20.47 2.08
N ASN A 13 -13.70 -20.79 3.35
CA ASN A 13 -13.75 -19.85 4.47
C ASN A 13 -12.36 -19.41 4.94
N TYR A 14 -11.32 -20.17 4.58
CA TYR A 14 -9.92 -19.88 4.92
C TYR A 14 -9.00 -20.23 3.75
N LEU A 15 -8.04 -19.35 3.46
CA LEU A 15 -6.98 -19.59 2.50
C LEU A 15 -5.66 -19.03 3.03
N LEU A 16 -4.64 -19.87 3.21
CA LEU A 16 -3.29 -19.46 3.66
C LEU A 16 -3.27 -18.60 4.95
N GLY A 17 -4.19 -18.85 5.87
CA GLY A 17 -4.32 -18.09 7.13
C GLY A 17 -5.16 -16.81 7.03
N LEU A 18 -5.71 -16.50 5.85
CA LEU A 18 -6.69 -15.43 5.65
C LEU A 18 -8.11 -16.00 5.76
N GLN A 19 -8.97 -15.30 6.48
CA GLN A 19 -10.41 -15.55 6.49
C GLN A 19 -11.03 -14.97 5.22
N LEU A 20 -11.81 -15.78 4.53
CA LEU A 20 -12.48 -15.43 3.29
C LEU A 20 -13.98 -15.37 3.51
N GLU A 21 -14.61 -14.30 3.03
CA GLU A 21 -16.05 -14.29 2.76
C GLU A 21 -16.24 -14.22 1.25
N TYR A 22 -16.60 -15.36 0.66
CA TYR A 22 -16.76 -15.49 -0.78
C TYR A 22 -18.23 -15.45 -1.17
N LYS A 23 -18.68 -14.34 -1.76
CA LYS A 23 -20.02 -14.16 -2.33
C LYS A 23 -19.85 -13.74 -3.80
N PRO A 24 -19.70 -14.68 -4.75
CA PRO A 24 -19.27 -14.38 -6.12
C PRO A 24 -20.18 -13.42 -6.88
N GLU A 25 -21.45 -13.28 -6.50
CA GLU A 25 -22.40 -12.34 -7.10
C GLU A 25 -22.32 -10.93 -6.51
N ARG A 26 -21.55 -10.73 -5.44
CA ARG A 26 -21.51 -9.46 -4.69
C ARG A 26 -20.10 -9.02 -4.38
N HIS A 27 -19.37 -9.81 -3.60
CA HIS A 27 -18.08 -9.42 -3.07
C HIS A 27 -17.21 -10.59 -2.65
N VAL A 28 -15.91 -10.32 -2.54
CA VAL A 28 -14.94 -11.16 -1.83
C VAL A 28 -14.30 -10.34 -0.74
N ILE A 29 -14.24 -10.84 0.49
CA ILE A 29 -13.56 -10.14 1.59
C ILE A 29 -12.45 -11.02 2.15
N PHE A 30 -11.26 -10.45 2.26
CA PHE A 30 -10.11 -11.06 2.94
C PHE A 30 -9.84 -10.35 4.26
N ARG A 31 -9.87 -11.09 5.37
CA ARG A 31 -9.63 -10.55 6.71
C ARG A 31 -8.78 -11.48 7.56
N GLN A 32 -8.27 -10.95 8.67
CA GLN A 32 -7.43 -11.67 9.63
C GLN A 32 -7.94 -11.46 11.07
N THR A 33 -9.26 -11.37 11.26
CA THR A 33 -9.89 -11.07 12.57
C THR A 33 -9.38 -12.00 13.66
N LYS A 34 -9.40 -13.32 13.43
CA LYS A 34 -8.93 -14.30 14.43
C LYS A 34 -7.46 -14.05 14.81
N TYR A 35 -6.62 -13.81 13.80
CA TYR A 35 -5.20 -13.56 14.03
C TYR A 35 -4.96 -12.23 14.77
N VAL A 36 -5.77 -11.19 14.52
CA VAL A 36 -5.74 -9.95 15.31
C VAL A 36 -6.08 -10.26 16.77
N GLN A 37 -7.11 -11.05 17.06
CA GLN A 37 -7.49 -11.45 18.42
C GLN A 37 -6.37 -12.24 19.12
N ASP A 38 -5.76 -13.20 18.43
CA ASP A 38 -4.63 -13.99 18.96
C ASP A 38 -3.43 -13.09 19.32
N ILE A 39 -3.14 -12.07 18.49
CA ILE A 39 -2.10 -11.07 18.79
C ILE A 39 -2.49 -10.22 20.01
N MET A 40 -3.75 -9.81 20.15
CA MET A 40 -4.18 -9.00 21.31
C MET A 40 -3.94 -9.75 22.62
N GLN A 41 -4.33 -11.02 22.68
CA GLN A 41 -4.12 -11.88 23.84
C GLN A 41 -2.63 -12.10 24.11
N LYS A 42 -1.85 -12.42 23.07
CA LYS A 42 -0.40 -12.67 23.17
C LYS A 42 0.37 -11.49 23.77
N PHE A 43 -0.06 -10.26 23.50
CA PHE A 43 0.60 -9.04 23.99
C PHE A 43 -0.18 -8.30 25.09
N HIS A 44 -1.20 -8.95 25.67
CA HIS A 44 -2.02 -8.43 26.78
C HIS A 44 -2.66 -7.05 26.48
N MET A 45 -3.27 -6.92 25.30
CA MET A 45 -3.87 -5.67 24.82
C MET A 45 -5.41 -5.67 24.85
N ASP A 46 -6.05 -6.70 25.40
CA ASP A 46 -7.51 -6.88 25.37
C ASP A 46 -8.28 -5.73 26.03
N ALA A 47 -7.72 -5.12 27.08
CA ALA A 47 -8.33 -4.01 27.82
C ALA A 47 -7.86 -2.61 27.35
N ALA A 48 -7.09 -2.52 26.26
CA ALA A 48 -6.53 -1.24 25.83
C ALA A 48 -7.54 -0.40 25.04
N TYR A 49 -7.46 0.93 25.20
CA TYR A 49 -8.33 1.85 24.46
C TYR A 49 -7.93 2.00 22.98
N PRO A 50 -8.90 2.02 22.05
CA PRO A 50 -8.60 2.14 20.63
C PRO A 50 -8.03 3.51 20.25
N VAL A 51 -7.35 3.59 19.10
CA VAL A 51 -6.92 4.85 18.47
C VAL A 51 -7.32 4.89 17.00
N SER A 52 -7.48 6.09 16.44
CA SER A 52 -7.96 6.25 15.06
C SER A 52 -6.92 6.00 13.97
N ILE A 53 -5.63 6.09 14.29
CA ILE A 53 -4.52 5.90 13.33
C ILE A 53 -3.40 5.06 13.97
N PRO A 54 -2.76 4.16 13.19
CA PRO A 54 -1.72 3.28 13.71
C PRO A 54 -0.45 4.04 14.13
N MET A 55 -0.21 5.21 13.54
CA MET A 55 0.98 6.02 13.76
C MET A 55 0.67 7.51 13.61
N THR A 56 1.28 8.36 14.44
CA THR A 56 1.17 9.81 14.32
C THR A 56 2.19 10.36 13.34
N THR A 57 1.96 11.56 12.81
CA THR A 57 2.93 12.29 11.98
C THR A 57 4.25 12.55 12.71
N ASP A 58 4.20 12.73 14.04
CA ASP A 58 5.40 12.88 14.89
C ASP A 58 6.27 11.62 14.99
N ALA A 59 5.76 10.44 14.62
CA ALA A 59 6.54 9.20 14.72
C ALA A 59 7.78 9.18 13.80
N VAL A 60 7.88 10.11 12.85
CA VAL A 60 9.09 10.36 12.06
C VAL A 60 10.28 10.75 12.96
N LYS A 61 10.04 11.15 14.21
CA LYS A 61 11.06 11.53 15.20
C LYS A 61 11.66 10.36 16.01
N LEU A 62 11.28 9.10 15.73
CA LEU A 62 11.89 7.95 16.42
C LEU A 62 13.38 7.86 16.07
N ILE A 63 14.23 7.73 17.08
CA ILE A 63 15.69 7.58 16.96
C ILE A 63 16.13 6.24 17.55
N PRO A 64 17.26 5.66 17.08
CA PRO A 64 17.78 4.42 17.64
C PRO A 64 18.01 4.54 19.14
N ALA A 65 17.66 3.50 19.89
CA ALA A 65 17.93 3.43 21.32
C ALA A 65 19.44 3.48 21.60
N THR A 66 19.81 4.06 22.73
CA THR A 66 21.19 3.95 23.25
C THR A 66 21.46 2.52 23.73
N GLU A 67 22.73 2.16 23.91
CA GLU A 67 23.09 0.83 24.40
C GLU A 67 22.51 0.54 25.80
N ASP A 68 22.47 1.56 26.67
CA ASP A 68 21.95 1.42 28.03
C ASP A 68 20.42 1.26 28.05
N GLU A 69 19.70 2.03 27.22
CA GLU A 69 18.26 1.86 27.02
C GLU A 69 17.94 0.46 26.49
N GLN A 70 18.69 0.02 25.48
CA GLN A 70 18.48 -1.28 24.86
C GLN A 70 18.72 -2.43 25.83
N LYS A 71 19.76 -2.36 26.67
CA LYS A 71 20.02 -3.37 27.72
C LYS A 71 18.89 -3.42 28.74
N GLY A 72 18.36 -2.25 29.13
CA GLY A 72 17.21 -2.18 30.04
C GLY A 72 15.93 -2.80 29.47
N ASP A 73 15.77 -2.73 28.15
CA ASP A 73 14.55 -3.12 27.44
C ASP A 73 14.66 -4.44 26.64
N GLU A 74 15.77 -5.18 26.74
CA GLU A 74 16.07 -6.37 25.91
C GLU A 74 15.01 -7.48 26.02
N ARG A 75 14.29 -7.55 27.14
CA ARG A 75 13.23 -8.55 27.38
C ARG A 75 11.90 -8.19 26.69
N LEU A 76 11.76 -6.98 26.15
CA LEU A 76 10.54 -6.60 25.46
C LEU A 76 10.39 -7.45 24.19
N PRO A 77 9.23 -8.07 23.95
CA PRO A 77 9.01 -8.90 22.77
C PRO A 77 8.76 -8.06 21.50
N TYR A 78 9.52 -6.99 21.32
CA TYR A 78 9.37 -6.00 20.25
C TYR A 78 9.48 -6.62 18.86
N ARG A 79 10.54 -7.42 18.62
CA ARG A 79 10.76 -8.10 17.34
C ARG A 79 9.63 -9.07 17.00
N SER A 80 9.11 -9.76 18.01
CA SER A 80 7.97 -10.67 17.84
C SER A 80 6.71 -9.90 17.44
N LEU A 81 6.44 -8.75 18.10
CA LEU A 81 5.29 -7.92 17.76
C LEU A 81 5.39 -7.35 16.35
N VAL A 82 6.53 -6.77 15.98
CA VAL A 82 6.73 -6.21 14.63
C VAL A 82 6.56 -7.30 13.56
N GLY A 83 7.10 -8.51 13.78
CA GLY A 83 6.89 -9.64 12.89
C GLY A 83 5.43 -10.07 12.78
N CYS A 84 4.70 -10.13 13.91
CA CYS A 84 3.28 -10.43 13.91
C CYS A 84 2.47 -9.41 13.09
N LEU A 85 2.78 -8.12 13.23
CA LEU A 85 2.12 -7.05 12.49
C LEU A 85 2.50 -7.04 11.00
N GLN A 86 3.72 -7.43 10.64
CA GLN A 86 4.13 -7.57 9.23
C GLN A 86 3.28 -8.61 8.49
N TYR A 87 2.89 -9.70 9.15
CA TYR A 87 1.99 -10.70 8.54
C TYR A 87 0.57 -10.14 8.27
N LEU A 88 0.10 -9.17 9.05
CA LEU A 88 -1.15 -8.46 8.74
C LEU A 88 -1.00 -7.59 7.49
N VAL A 89 0.13 -6.91 7.33
CA VAL A 89 0.43 -6.06 6.16
C VAL A 89 0.38 -6.87 4.88
N SER A 90 1.03 -8.04 4.87
CA SER A 90 1.10 -8.91 3.69
C SER A 90 -0.22 -9.63 3.36
N GLY A 91 -1.15 -9.72 4.31
CA GLY A 91 -2.39 -10.47 4.16
C GLY A 91 -3.60 -9.62 3.81
N SER A 92 -4.00 -8.72 4.70
CA SER A 92 -5.28 -7.98 4.58
C SER A 92 -5.20 -6.52 5.00
N ARG A 93 -4.06 -6.06 5.54
CA ARG A 93 -3.93 -4.73 6.18
C ARG A 93 -2.78 -3.90 5.58
N PRO A 94 -2.79 -3.60 4.26
CA PRO A 94 -1.76 -2.76 3.64
C PRO A 94 -1.67 -1.36 4.27
N VAL A 95 -2.75 -0.87 4.88
CA VAL A 95 -2.79 0.40 5.65
C VAL A 95 -1.80 0.49 6.81
N LEU A 96 -1.28 -0.65 7.29
CA LEU A 96 -0.27 -0.69 8.34
C LEU A 96 1.16 -0.57 7.81
N ALA A 97 1.37 -0.68 6.49
CA ALA A 97 2.70 -0.84 5.88
C ALA A 97 3.69 0.24 6.33
N THR A 98 3.30 1.52 6.28
CA THR A 98 4.15 2.63 6.72
C THR A 98 4.53 2.53 8.20
N ALA A 99 3.58 2.19 9.07
CA ALA A 99 3.83 2.05 10.49
C ALA A 99 4.83 0.91 10.77
N ILE A 100 4.63 -0.25 10.13
CA ILE A 100 5.49 -1.41 10.35
C ILE A 100 6.87 -1.21 9.74
N ARG A 101 6.97 -0.57 8.57
CA ARG A 101 8.24 -0.20 7.96
C ARG A 101 9.06 0.71 8.89
N ILE A 102 8.43 1.71 9.51
CA ILE A 102 9.11 2.61 10.45
C ILE A 102 9.58 1.85 11.69
N LEU A 103 8.74 1.01 12.29
CA LEU A 103 9.11 0.20 13.45
C LEU A 103 10.22 -0.81 13.12
N SER A 104 10.23 -1.36 11.91
CA SER A 104 11.21 -2.37 11.49
C SER A 104 12.64 -1.85 11.43
N LYS A 105 12.84 -0.53 11.34
CA LYS A 105 14.18 0.09 11.40
C LYS A 105 14.91 -0.21 12.71
N PHE A 106 14.15 -0.36 13.80
CA PHE A 106 14.68 -0.42 15.16
C PHE A 106 14.72 -1.85 15.72
N LEU A 107 14.55 -2.88 14.89
CA LEU A 107 14.52 -4.29 15.34
C LEU A 107 15.76 -4.70 16.17
N ASN A 108 16.91 -4.08 15.91
CA ASN A 108 18.17 -4.34 16.61
C ASN A 108 18.58 -3.22 17.58
N LYS A 109 17.81 -2.12 17.69
CA LYS A 109 18.10 -0.94 18.52
C LYS A 109 16.81 -0.32 19.06
N TYR A 110 15.97 -1.13 19.70
CA TYR A 110 14.68 -0.71 20.25
C TYR A 110 14.76 -0.38 21.75
N SER A 111 13.74 0.31 22.24
CA SER A 111 13.55 0.70 23.63
C SER A 111 12.06 0.80 23.95
N ALA A 112 11.70 1.18 25.18
CA ALA A 112 10.35 1.38 25.64
C ALA A 112 9.57 2.40 24.78
N VAL A 113 10.25 3.36 24.16
CA VAL A 113 9.64 4.32 23.22
C VAL A 113 9.13 3.61 21.97
N HIS A 114 9.96 2.74 21.39
CA HIS A 114 9.62 1.91 20.24
C HIS A 114 8.50 0.92 20.58
N TRP A 115 8.56 0.31 21.77
CA TRP A 115 7.51 -0.58 22.26
C TRP A 115 6.16 0.13 22.41
N ARG A 116 6.15 1.36 22.94
CA ARG A 116 4.94 2.20 23.00
C ARG A 116 4.38 2.50 21.60
N ALA A 117 5.25 2.79 20.63
CA ALA A 117 4.83 2.99 19.25
C ALA A 117 4.24 1.71 18.62
N ALA A 118 4.83 0.54 18.85
CA ALA A 118 4.29 -0.73 18.36
C ALA A 118 2.95 -1.08 19.02
N LYS A 119 2.80 -0.87 20.33
CA LYS A 119 1.51 -1.04 21.03
C LYS A 119 0.43 -0.08 20.51
N ARG A 120 0.79 1.09 20.00
CA ARG A 120 -0.18 1.98 19.35
C ARG A 120 -0.81 1.32 18.11
N VAL A 121 -0.05 0.57 17.33
CA VAL A 121 -0.59 -0.18 16.18
C VAL A 121 -1.63 -1.20 16.64
N LEU A 122 -1.37 -1.90 17.75
CA LEU A 122 -2.36 -2.79 18.37
C LEU A 122 -3.62 -2.04 18.79
N ARG A 123 -3.47 -0.85 19.41
CA ARG A 123 -4.62 -0.01 19.76
C ARG A 123 -5.44 0.41 18.53
N TYR A 124 -4.81 0.62 17.37
CA TYR A 124 -5.55 0.88 16.13
C TYR A 124 -6.34 -0.35 15.67
N LEU A 125 -5.73 -1.53 15.78
CA LEU A 125 -6.35 -2.80 15.44
C LEU A 125 -7.56 -3.13 16.33
N ILE A 126 -7.57 -2.71 17.61
CA ILE A 126 -8.74 -2.86 18.49
C ILE A 126 -9.99 -2.20 17.90
N GLY A 127 -9.85 -0.99 17.35
CA GLY A 127 -10.96 -0.27 16.70
C GLY A 127 -11.25 -0.72 15.27
N SER A 128 -10.53 -1.72 14.75
CA SER A 128 -10.61 -2.16 13.35
C SER A 128 -10.47 -3.67 13.17
N GLN A 129 -10.82 -4.49 14.16
CA GLN A 129 -10.57 -5.94 14.14
C GLN A 129 -11.21 -6.64 12.94
N ASP A 130 -12.43 -6.26 12.59
CA ASP A 130 -13.20 -6.88 11.49
C ASP A 130 -12.95 -6.25 10.13
N MET A 131 -12.03 -5.28 10.04
CA MET A 131 -11.70 -4.73 8.73
C MET A 131 -10.88 -5.73 7.89
N GLY A 132 -10.93 -5.57 6.58
CA GLY A 132 -10.20 -6.41 5.64
C GLY A 132 -10.21 -5.79 4.26
N LEU A 133 -9.57 -6.45 3.30
CA LEU A 133 -9.65 -6.06 1.90
C LEU A 133 -11.01 -6.49 1.36
N HIS A 134 -11.77 -5.53 0.85
CA HIS A 134 -13.05 -5.74 0.20
C HIS A 134 -12.87 -5.67 -1.32
N TYR A 135 -13.38 -6.68 -2.02
CA TYR A 135 -13.45 -6.70 -3.46
C TYR A 135 -14.92 -6.65 -3.84
N ASP A 136 -15.38 -5.50 -4.32
CA ASP A 136 -16.75 -5.32 -4.83
C ASP A 136 -16.81 -5.86 -6.25
N LEU A 137 -17.40 -7.05 -6.40
CA LEU A 137 -17.50 -7.71 -7.69
C LEU A 137 -18.62 -7.14 -8.55
N VAL A 138 -19.60 -6.45 -7.96
CA VAL A 138 -20.63 -5.75 -8.73
C VAL A 138 -19.99 -4.55 -9.42
N GLU A 139 -19.24 -3.75 -8.67
CA GLU A 139 -18.52 -2.60 -9.21
C GLU A 139 -17.49 -3.03 -10.24
N ALA A 140 -16.65 -4.02 -9.90
CA ALA A 140 -15.59 -4.49 -10.79
C ALA A 140 -16.12 -5.04 -12.14
N ARG A 141 -17.37 -5.52 -12.18
CA ARG A 141 -18.00 -6.09 -13.38
C ARG A 141 -18.81 -5.08 -14.19
N LYS A 142 -18.97 -3.83 -13.74
CA LYS A 142 -19.65 -2.80 -14.52
C LYS A 142 -18.93 -2.46 -15.82
N SER A 143 -17.59 -2.56 -15.82
CA SER A 143 -16.78 -2.32 -17.01
C SER A 143 -16.56 -3.62 -17.78
N GLU A 144 -16.90 -3.63 -19.06
CA GLU A 144 -16.61 -4.74 -19.97
C GLU A 144 -15.11 -4.92 -20.24
N LYS A 145 -14.33 -3.83 -20.11
CA LYS A 145 -12.88 -3.84 -20.28
C LYS A 145 -12.19 -3.63 -18.94
N LEU A 146 -11.10 -4.33 -18.72
CA LEU A 146 -10.26 -4.13 -17.55
C LEU A 146 -9.52 -2.80 -17.65
N HIS A 147 -9.58 -2.02 -16.57
CA HIS A 147 -8.90 -0.75 -16.39
C HIS A 147 -7.91 -0.89 -15.25
N ILE A 148 -6.62 -0.76 -15.58
CA ILE A 148 -5.53 -0.88 -14.62
C ILE A 148 -5.06 0.54 -14.26
N GLU A 149 -4.98 0.81 -12.97
CA GLU A 149 -4.55 2.09 -12.44
C GLU A 149 -3.40 1.91 -11.45
N VAL A 150 -2.36 2.72 -11.60
CA VAL A 150 -1.18 2.69 -10.73
C VAL A 150 -1.03 4.05 -10.08
N TYR A 151 -0.99 4.10 -8.76
CA TYR A 151 -0.62 5.30 -8.02
C TYR A 151 0.75 5.12 -7.42
N THR A 152 1.62 6.11 -7.59
CA THR A 152 2.98 6.08 -7.03
C THR A 152 3.28 7.33 -6.24
N ASP A 153 4.09 7.19 -5.19
CA ASP A 153 4.58 8.29 -4.38
C ASP A 153 5.98 7.97 -3.85
N ALA A 154 6.79 9.00 -3.61
CA ALA A 154 8.06 8.89 -2.92
C ALA A 154 8.30 10.00 -1.89
N ASN A 155 8.53 9.59 -0.64
CA ASN A 155 8.95 10.50 0.40
C ASN A 155 10.49 10.64 0.42
N PHE A 156 10.98 11.70 -0.23
CA PHE A 156 12.40 11.98 -0.43
C PHE A 156 13.20 12.12 0.86
N ALA A 157 14.34 11.44 0.95
CA ALA A 157 15.30 11.52 2.06
C ALA A 157 14.67 11.45 3.47
N SER A 158 13.57 10.70 3.59
CA SER A 158 12.75 10.66 4.81
C SER A 158 13.18 9.60 5.82
N GLU A 159 14.09 8.71 5.43
CA GLU A 159 14.67 7.72 6.31
C GLU A 159 15.83 8.35 7.10
N GLY A 160 15.50 8.87 8.28
CA GLY A 160 16.49 9.45 9.20
C GLY A 160 17.68 8.52 9.43
N GLY A 161 18.89 9.04 9.20
CA GLY A 161 20.16 8.36 9.38
C GLY A 161 20.87 7.97 8.08
N ASP A 162 20.17 7.45 7.07
CA ASP A 162 20.78 7.00 5.81
C ASP A 162 20.38 7.84 4.58
N MET A 163 19.55 8.89 4.78
CA MET A 163 19.08 9.82 3.74
C MET A 163 18.38 9.13 2.56
N LYS A 164 17.92 7.89 2.73
CA LYS A 164 17.21 7.18 1.67
C LYS A 164 15.75 7.60 1.65
N SER A 165 15.17 7.56 0.45
CA SER A 165 13.76 7.83 0.25
C SER A 165 12.92 6.59 0.55
N VAL A 166 11.64 6.80 0.82
CA VAL A 166 10.64 5.74 0.89
C VAL A 166 9.76 5.84 -0.33
N SER A 167 9.55 4.72 -1.01
CA SER A 167 8.60 4.64 -2.13
C SER A 167 7.40 3.80 -1.77
N GLY A 168 6.29 4.15 -2.40
CA GLY A 168 5.03 3.43 -2.31
C GLY A 168 4.37 3.35 -3.68
N PHE A 169 3.68 2.23 -3.93
CA PHE A 169 2.72 2.17 -5.04
C PHE A 169 1.50 1.32 -4.68
N THR A 170 0.41 1.56 -5.40
CA THR A 170 -0.79 0.73 -5.42
C THR A 170 -1.21 0.47 -6.86
N VAL A 171 -1.57 -0.78 -7.18
CA VAL A 171 -2.13 -1.18 -8.46
C VAL A 171 -3.57 -1.63 -8.26
N TYR A 172 -4.48 -1.05 -9.03
CA TYR A 172 -5.90 -1.40 -9.06
C TYR A 172 -6.28 -2.02 -10.40
N CYS A 173 -7.32 -2.84 -10.38
CA CYS A 173 -8.01 -3.32 -11.56
C CYS A 173 -9.53 -3.12 -11.35
N ASN A 174 -10.17 -2.32 -12.19
CA ASN A 174 -11.59 -1.92 -12.07
C ASN A 174 -11.94 -1.44 -10.64
N GLY A 175 -11.12 -0.54 -10.10
CA GLY A 175 -11.29 0.02 -8.76
C GLY A 175 -10.95 -0.93 -7.59
N GLN A 176 -10.54 -2.16 -7.86
CA GLN A 176 -10.19 -3.13 -6.80
C GLN A 176 -8.68 -3.22 -6.62
N LEU A 177 -8.21 -3.17 -5.37
CA LEU A 177 -6.77 -3.21 -5.06
C LEU A 177 -6.18 -4.61 -5.32
N ILE A 178 -5.28 -4.70 -6.30
CA ILE A 178 -4.58 -5.94 -6.66
C ILE A 178 -3.24 -6.05 -5.94
N SER A 179 -2.48 -4.96 -5.89
CA SER A 179 -1.13 -4.94 -5.32
C SER A 179 -0.84 -3.62 -4.63
N ALA A 180 -0.08 -3.68 -3.54
CA ALA A 180 0.38 -2.51 -2.82
C ALA A 180 1.73 -2.80 -2.18
N LYS A 181 2.65 -1.83 -2.25
CA LYS A 181 4.00 -1.97 -1.69
C LYS A 181 4.47 -0.69 -1.07
N SER A 182 5.12 -0.80 0.09
CA SER A 182 5.89 0.26 0.75
C SER A 182 7.31 -0.25 0.98
N TRP A 183 8.32 0.50 0.55
CA TRP A 183 9.71 0.10 0.77
C TRP A 183 10.65 1.29 0.89
N LYS A 184 11.74 1.09 1.63
CA LYS A 184 12.89 1.98 1.61
C LYS A 184 13.68 1.75 0.33
N GLN A 185 13.97 2.80 -0.42
CA GLN A 185 14.82 2.71 -1.60
C GLN A 185 16.20 2.18 -1.21
N VAL A 186 16.79 1.33 -2.05
CA VAL A 186 18.11 0.75 -1.79
C VAL A 186 19.22 1.80 -1.90
N ILE A 187 19.00 2.78 -2.77
CA ILE A 187 19.93 3.83 -3.14
C ILE A 187 19.50 5.16 -2.54
N ILE A 188 20.43 6.11 -2.44
CA ILE A 188 20.13 7.49 -2.09
C ILE A 188 19.76 8.21 -3.39
N ALA A 189 18.55 8.77 -3.45
CA ALA A 189 18.14 9.62 -4.55
C ALA A 189 18.77 11.00 -4.38
N GLU A 190 19.18 11.63 -5.49
CA GLU A 190 19.78 12.97 -5.48
C GLU A 190 18.72 14.07 -5.58
N SER A 191 17.46 13.72 -5.90
CA SER A 191 16.35 14.65 -5.95
C SER A 191 15.01 13.96 -5.67
N THR A 192 13.99 14.75 -5.29
CA THR A 192 12.60 14.29 -5.21
C THR A 192 12.14 13.67 -6.53
N CYS A 193 12.51 14.27 -7.66
CA CYS A 193 12.18 13.75 -8.99
C CYS A 193 12.75 12.34 -9.22
N GLU A 194 14.01 12.10 -8.85
CA GLU A 194 14.60 10.76 -8.95
C GLU A 194 13.91 9.76 -8.02
N ALA A 195 13.58 10.17 -6.79
CA ALA A 195 12.85 9.32 -5.86
C ALA A 195 11.48 8.89 -6.41
N GLU A 196 10.76 9.82 -7.03
CA GLU A 196 9.48 9.57 -7.70
C GLU A 196 9.62 8.65 -8.91
N LEU A 197 10.66 8.84 -9.74
CA LEU A 197 10.92 7.95 -10.87
C LEU A 197 11.18 6.51 -10.43
N ILE A 198 11.87 6.29 -9.30
CA ILE A 198 12.10 4.95 -8.75
C ILE A 198 10.79 4.31 -8.28
N ALA A 199 9.92 5.09 -7.63
CA ALA A 199 8.60 4.62 -7.22
C ALA A 199 7.76 4.25 -8.45
N ALA A 200 7.66 5.17 -9.42
CA ALA A 200 6.96 5.00 -10.67
C ALA A 200 7.46 3.78 -11.45
N ASN A 201 8.77 3.57 -11.54
CA ASN A 201 9.34 2.47 -12.31
C ASN A 201 8.96 1.11 -11.69
N THR A 202 9.00 1.02 -10.36
CA THR A 202 8.59 -0.20 -9.66
C THR A 202 7.09 -0.45 -9.79
N GLY A 203 6.26 0.58 -9.67
CA GLY A 203 4.81 0.46 -9.86
C GLY A 203 4.43 0.11 -11.30
N ALA A 204 5.10 0.68 -12.29
CA ALA A 204 4.92 0.35 -13.71
C ALA A 204 5.25 -1.11 -13.99
N HIS A 205 6.34 -1.63 -13.41
CA HIS A 205 6.69 -3.04 -13.52
C HIS A 205 5.60 -3.98 -12.97
N ASP A 206 5.00 -3.64 -11.83
CA ASP A 206 3.92 -4.42 -11.22
C ASP A 206 2.65 -4.40 -12.11
N ALA A 207 2.37 -3.25 -12.73
CA ALA A 207 1.27 -3.12 -13.68
C ALA A 207 1.50 -3.86 -15.00
N VAL A 208 2.71 -3.81 -15.57
CA VAL A 208 3.05 -4.59 -16.77
C VAL A 208 2.92 -6.09 -16.50
N TRP A 209 3.29 -6.56 -15.30
CA TRP A 209 3.04 -7.95 -14.92
C TRP A 209 1.54 -8.29 -14.92
N LEU A 210 0.70 -7.39 -14.41
CA LEU A 210 -0.76 -7.57 -14.44
C LEU A 210 -1.32 -7.50 -15.86
N GLU A 211 -0.80 -6.61 -16.72
CA GLU A 211 -1.16 -6.54 -18.15
C GLU A 211 -0.86 -7.86 -18.86
N GLN A 212 0.32 -8.44 -18.62
CA GLN A 212 0.70 -9.73 -19.19
C GLN A 212 -0.27 -10.84 -18.78
N LEU A 213 -0.66 -10.88 -17.49
CA LEU A 213 -1.64 -11.84 -17.01
C LEU A 213 -3.01 -11.64 -17.68
N VAL A 214 -3.45 -10.39 -17.83
CA VAL A 214 -4.71 -10.03 -18.49
C VAL A 214 -4.71 -10.43 -19.97
N ASP A 215 -3.59 -10.18 -20.66
CA ASP A 215 -3.40 -10.51 -22.07
C ASP A 215 -3.33 -12.04 -22.28
N GLU A 216 -2.67 -12.79 -21.39
CA GLU A 216 -2.64 -14.26 -21.38
C GLU A 216 -4.03 -14.87 -21.17
N LEU A 217 -4.85 -14.25 -20.32
CA LEU A 217 -6.25 -14.64 -20.10
C LEU A 217 -7.17 -14.20 -21.25
N GLN A 218 -6.64 -13.50 -22.26
CA GLN A 218 -7.38 -12.98 -23.41
C GLN A 218 -8.54 -12.05 -23.00
N LEU A 219 -8.37 -11.33 -21.90
CA LEU A 219 -9.36 -10.39 -21.39
C LEU A 219 -9.14 -9.00 -22.01
N PRO A 220 -10.20 -8.32 -22.47
CA PRO A 220 -10.05 -6.99 -23.04
C PRO A 220 -9.65 -5.99 -21.96
N ARG A 221 -8.68 -5.13 -22.25
CA ARG A 221 -8.27 -4.03 -21.38
C ARG A 221 -8.15 -2.71 -22.12
N VAL A 222 -8.23 -1.61 -21.37
CA VAL A 222 -7.83 -0.29 -21.86
C VAL A 222 -6.36 -0.02 -21.51
N ALA A 223 -5.83 1.10 -22.00
CA ALA A 223 -4.50 1.56 -21.64
C ALA A 223 -4.38 1.78 -20.13
N THR A 224 -3.29 1.28 -19.53
CA THR A 224 -3.01 1.44 -18.10
C THR A 224 -2.72 2.90 -17.76
N GLU A 225 -3.24 3.37 -16.64
CA GLU A 225 -3.06 4.75 -16.20
C GLU A 225 -2.08 4.81 -15.03
N LEU A 226 -1.01 5.59 -15.17
CA LEU A 226 -0.01 5.81 -14.13
C LEU A 226 -0.15 7.21 -13.56
N TYR A 227 -0.54 7.29 -12.29
CA TYR A 227 -0.73 8.50 -11.51
C TYR A 227 0.50 8.81 -10.66
N CYS A 228 1.07 10.00 -10.88
CA CYS A 228 2.20 10.53 -10.12
C CYS A 228 1.98 12.03 -9.87
N ASP A 229 2.20 12.49 -8.64
CA ASP A 229 1.96 13.90 -8.28
C ASP A 229 3.11 14.83 -8.71
N SER A 230 4.33 14.28 -8.88
CA SER A 230 5.49 15.02 -9.38
C SER A 230 5.41 15.36 -10.87
N SER A 231 5.19 16.64 -11.17
CA SER A 231 5.22 17.17 -12.54
C SER A 231 6.55 16.89 -13.25
N SER A 232 7.66 17.05 -12.53
CA SER A 232 8.99 16.77 -13.07
C SER A 232 9.18 15.30 -13.44
N ALA A 233 8.70 14.36 -12.63
CA ALA A 233 8.81 12.94 -12.92
C ALA A 233 7.91 12.57 -14.11
N ARG A 234 6.66 13.07 -14.12
CA ARG A 234 5.72 12.82 -15.23
C ARG A 234 6.25 13.30 -16.58
N GLU A 235 6.85 14.49 -16.62
CA GLU A 235 7.45 15.03 -17.83
C GLU A 235 8.57 14.11 -18.34
N LEU A 236 9.40 13.62 -17.41
CA LEU A 236 10.47 12.69 -17.74
C LEU A 236 9.96 11.31 -18.14
N MET A 237 8.79 10.86 -17.71
CA MET A 237 8.20 9.61 -18.19
C MET A 237 7.65 9.73 -19.62
N LYS A 238 7.15 10.91 -20.00
CA LYS A 238 6.48 11.16 -21.30
C LYS A 238 7.43 11.54 -22.42
N HIS A 239 8.45 12.34 -22.12
CA HIS A 239 9.26 13.00 -23.13
C HIS A 239 10.74 12.66 -23.01
N ASP A 240 11.41 12.49 -24.15
CA ASP A 240 12.83 12.15 -24.23
C ASP A 240 13.77 13.37 -24.10
N GLY A 241 13.31 14.42 -23.41
CA GLY A 241 14.03 15.68 -23.29
C GLY A 241 15.36 15.55 -22.51
N LYS A 242 16.48 15.81 -23.19
CA LYS A 242 17.80 15.99 -22.57
C LYS A 242 17.86 17.35 -21.85
N GLN A 243 17.26 17.45 -20.67
CA GLN A 243 17.49 18.61 -19.80
C GLN A 243 18.85 18.47 -19.09
N ARG A 244 19.51 19.58 -18.75
CA ARG A 244 20.78 19.55 -17.99
C ARG A 244 20.68 18.75 -16.69
N ARG A 245 19.47 18.68 -16.10
CA ARG A 245 19.13 17.94 -14.87
C ARG A 245 18.97 16.43 -15.07
N THR A 246 18.73 15.92 -16.29
CA THR A 246 18.60 14.47 -16.52
C THR A 246 19.92 13.73 -16.64
N LYS A 247 21.04 14.46 -16.83
CA LYS A 247 22.38 13.87 -16.91
C LYS A 247 22.81 13.13 -15.64
N GLN A 248 22.27 13.53 -14.50
CA GLN A 248 22.56 12.92 -13.19
C GLN A 248 21.63 11.74 -12.88
N LEU A 249 20.55 11.56 -13.66
CA LEU A 249 19.64 10.43 -13.50
C LEU A 249 20.26 9.16 -14.05
N ARG A 250 19.99 8.04 -13.39
CA ARG A 250 20.51 6.75 -13.84
C ARG A 250 19.63 6.21 -14.95
N ILE A 251 20.26 5.49 -15.87
CA ILE A 251 19.60 4.88 -17.04
C ILE A 251 18.42 4.00 -16.61
N LYS A 252 18.58 3.22 -15.54
CA LYS A 252 17.51 2.35 -15.02
C LYS A 252 16.25 3.11 -14.59
N ASP A 253 16.39 4.36 -14.12
CA ASP A 253 15.27 5.18 -13.67
C ASP A 253 14.58 5.86 -14.86
N LEU A 254 15.33 6.08 -15.95
CA LEU A 254 14.79 6.55 -17.22
C LEU A 254 14.15 5.43 -18.06
N LYS A 255 14.46 4.15 -17.77
CA LYS A 255 13.89 3.00 -18.47
C LYS A 255 12.37 2.93 -18.40
N ILE A 256 11.77 3.55 -17.38
CA ILE A 256 10.31 3.68 -17.30
C ILE A 256 9.69 4.31 -18.56
N ARG A 257 10.42 5.18 -19.27
CA ARG A 257 9.99 5.76 -20.55
C ARG A 257 9.72 4.69 -21.60
N GLU A 258 10.59 3.68 -21.67
CA GLU A 258 10.45 2.55 -22.59
C GLU A 258 9.20 1.78 -22.23
N TYR A 259 9.00 1.44 -20.94
CA TYR A 259 7.78 0.74 -20.52
C TYR A 259 6.50 1.54 -20.80
N VAL A 260 6.50 2.85 -20.55
CA VAL A 260 5.36 3.72 -20.83
C VAL A 260 5.06 3.75 -22.32
N ALA A 261 6.07 3.88 -23.17
CA ALA A 261 5.89 3.93 -24.62
C ALA A 261 5.50 2.58 -25.23
N GLU A 262 6.19 1.50 -24.86
CA GLU A 262 5.98 0.15 -25.41
C GLU A 262 4.62 -0.45 -25.01
N ASN A 263 4.18 -0.21 -23.77
CA ASN A 263 2.89 -0.72 -23.27
C ASN A 263 1.73 0.26 -23.47
N GLY A 264 1.99 1.45 -24.03
CA GLY A 264 0.99 2.48 -24.25
C GLY A 264 0.38 3.03 -22.96
N MET A 265 1.14 3.07 -21.85
CA MET A 265 0.66 3.57 -20.56
C MET A 265 0.42 5.08 -20.61
N VAL A 266 -0.67 5.54 -19.99
CA VAL A 266 -1.03 6.96 -19.94
C VAL A 266 -0.61 7.55 -18.59
N VAL A 267 0.41 8.39 -18.61
CA VAL A 267 0.87 9.09 -17.40
C VAL A 267 -0.01 10.30 -17.08
N LYS A 268 -0.62 10.32 -15.88
CA LYS A 268 -1.58 11.33 -15.42
C LYS A 268 -1.15 12.03 -14.13
N PRO A 269 -1.51 13.31 -13.93
CA PRO A 269 -1.37 13.96 -12.64
C PRO A 269 -2.38 13.41 -11.64
N VAL A 270 -2.02 13.43 -10.36
CA VAL A 270 -2.94 13.25 -9.23
C VAL A 270 -2.62 14.33 -8.20
N ALA A 271 -3.63 14.91 -7.57
CA ALA A 271 -3.38 15.85 -6.49
C ALA A 271 -2.78 15.10 -5.29
N SER A 272 -1.77 15.65 -4.61
CA SER A 272 -1.13 14.94 -3.47
C SER A 272 -2.13 14.56 -2.38
N LYS A 273 -3.20 15.35 -2.16
CA LYS A 273 -4.27 15.00 -1.22
C LYS A 273 -5.08 13.77 -1.67
N GLU A 274 -5.11 13.46 -2.95
CA GLU A 274 -5.89 12.36 -3.55
C GLU A 274 -5.01 11.15 -3.85
N ASN A 275 -3.68 11.28 -3.75
CA ASN A 275 -2.74 10.20 -4.03
C ASN A 275 -2.75 9.15 -2.92
N VAL A 276 -3.45 8.04 -3.15
CA VAL A 276 -3.54 6.92 -2.18
C VAL A 276 -2.17 6.32 -1.81
N ALA A 277 -1.17 6.45 -2.68
CA ALA A 277 0.19 5.97 -2.43
C ALA A 277 0.89 6.73 -1.28
N ASP A 278 0.45 7.95 -0.93
CA ASP A 278 0.95 8.70 0.23
C ASP A 278 0.88 7.88 1.54
N MET A 279 -0.19 7.08 1.69
CA MET A 279 -0.37 6.26 2.88
C MET A 279 0.70 5.17 3.02
N LEU A 280 1.38 4.83 1.93
CA LEU A 280 2.46 3.85 1.88
C LEU A 280 3.85 4.47 2.07
N THR A 281 3.98 5.80 2.04
CA THR A 281 5.29 6.46 2.17
C THR A 281 5.45 7.19 3.50
N LYS A 282 4.39 7.80 4.03
CA LYS A 282 4.46 8.68 5.20
C LYS A 282 3.26 8.50 6.16
N PRO A 283 3.44 8.71 7.47
CA PRO A 283 2.31 8.76 8.39
C PRO A 283 1.41 9.94 8.06
N LEU A 284 0.09 9.75 8.17
CA LEU A 284 -0.90 10.73 7.73
C LEU A 284 -1.78 11.23 8.89
N PRO A 285 -2.32 12.46 8.80
CA PRO A 285 -3.38 12.93 9.69
C PRO A 285 -4.62 12.03 9.63
N VAL A 286 -5.44 12.08 10.67
CA VAL A 286 -6.59 11.17 10.86
C VAL A 286 -7.56 11.17 9.67
N GLU A 287 -7.91 12.34 9.16
CA GLU A 287 -8.86 12.50 8.06
C GLU A 287 -8.31 11.89 6.76
N THR A 288 -7.09 12.29 6.38
CA THR A 288 -6.38 11.78 5.20
C THR A 288 -6.18 10.26 5.26
N PHE A 289 -5.79 9.73 6.44
CA PHE A 289 -5.62 8.30 6.66
C PHE A 289 -6.93 7.52 6.45
N ARG A 290 -8.04 8.02 7.01
CA ARG A 290 -9.35 7.36 6.87
C ARG A 290 -9.82 7.33 5.42
N ARG A 291 -9.60 8.41 4.68
CA ARG A 291 -9.91 8.49 3.25
C ARG A 291 -9.10 7.50 2.43
N HIS A 292 -7.76 7.49 2.56
CA HIS A 292 -6.94 6.57 1.78
C HIS A 292 -7.11 5.10 2.20
N ARG A 293 -7.42 4.82 3.47
CA ARG A 293 -7.85 3.48 3.90
C ARG A 293 -9.10 3.02 3.14
N ALA A 294 -10.08 3.90 2.96
CA ALA A 294 -11.29 3.58 2.22
C ALA A 294 -11.00 3.36 0.73
N GLN A 295 -10.03 4.09 0.15
CA GLN A 295 -9.57 3.91 -1.23
C GLN A 295 -8.77 2.61 -1.44
N LEU A 296 -7.98 2.17 -0.45
CA LEU A 296 -7.36 0.83 -0.44
C LEU A 296 -8.38 -0.31 -0.24
N GLU A 297 -9.68 -0.01 -0.21
CA GLU A 297 -10.76 -0.97 0.06
C GLU A 297 -10.61 -1.71 1.40
N VAL A 298 -9.94 -1.10 2.38
CA VAL A 298 -9.83 -1.67 3.73
C VAL A 298 -11.01 -1.20 4.59
N ARG A 299 -12.07 -2.01 4.65
CA ARG A 299 -13.37 -1.67 5.25
C ARG A 299 -13.85 -2.74 6.20
N ALA A 300 -14.88 -2.43 7.01
CA ALA A 300 -15.51 -3.39 7.91
C ALA A 300 -16.63 -4.15 7.19
N SER A 301 -16.90 -5.39 7.59
CA SER A 301 -18.03 -6.16 7.06
C SER A 301 -19.36 -5.44 7.33
N GLY A 302 -20.11 -5.11 6.28
CA GLY A 302 -21.43 -4.47 6.37
C GLY A 302 -21.45 -2.95 6.16
N SER A 303 -20.31 -2.27 6.03
CA SER A 303 -20.31 -0.91 5.47
C SER A 303 -20.50 -1.03 3.96
N ALA A 304 -21.65 -0.57 3.44
CA ALA A 304 -21.82 -0.39 2.00
C ALA A 304 -20.64 0.42 1.45
N ALA A 305 -20.21 0.13 0.22
CA ALA A 305 -19.35 1.05 -0.50
C ALA A 305 -19.98 2.44 -0.39
N MET A 306 -19.18 3.48 -0.18
CA MET A 306 -19.64 4.84 -0.49
C MET A 306 -19.75 4.94 -2.01
N SER A 307 -20.71 4.22 -2.60
CA SER A 307 -21.19 4.46 -3.95
C SER A 307 -22.07 5.71 -3.86
N GLY A 308 -21.66 6.77 -4.54
CA GLY A 308 -22.49 7.98 -4.71
C GLY A 308 -21.97 9.26 -4.06
N ALA A 309 -20.66 9.47 -3.95
CA ALA A 309 -20.12 10.83 -3.94
C ALA A 309 -19.60 11.16 -5.34
N ASP A 310 -20.50 11.74 -6.15
CA ASP A 310 -20.19 12.63 -7.27
C ASP A 310 -19.52 12.05 -8.55
N GLU A 311 -20.05 10.96 -9.11
CA GLU A 311 -19.78 10.61 -10.53
C GLU A 311 -20.18 11.69 -11.54
N SER A 312 -20.99 12.67 -11.14
CA SER A 312 -21.30 13.87 -11.93
C SER A 312 -20.24 14.97 -11.82
N SER A 313 -19.41 14.99 -10.76
CA SER A 313 -18.34 15.99 -10.60
C SER A 313 -16.99 15.54 -11.18
N TRP A 314 -16.80 14.24 -11.45
CA TRP A 314 -15.51 13.70 -11.91
C TRP A 314 -15.19 13.98 -13.38
N HIS A 315 -16.21 14.31 -14.20
CA HIS A 315 -16.03 14.59 -15.64
C HIS A 315 -16.12 16.07 -16.03
N GLU A 316 -16.69 16.95 -15.20
CA GLU A 316 -16.97 18.35 -15.57
C GLU A 316 -15.90 19.38 -15.16
N LYS A 317 -14.86 18.99 -14.42
CA LYS A 317 -13.73 19.88 -14.07
C LYS A 317 -12.40 19.52 -14.75
N LYS A 318 -12.47 19.04 -16.00
CA LYS A 318 -11.29 18.77 -16.85
C LYS A 318 -11.09 19.77 -18.00
N ALA A 319 -11.80 20.89 -17.97
CA ALA A 319 -11.57 22.00 -18.90
C ALA A 319 -11.48 23.31 -18.10
N GLU A 320 -10.28 23.58 -17.58
CA GLU A 320 -9.64 24.91 -17.49
C GLU A 320 -8.22 24.77 -16.93
#